data_AF-A0A414YA74-F1
#
_entry.id   AF-A0A414YA74-F1
#
_cell.length_a   1.000
_cell.length_b   1.000
_cell.length_c   1.000
_cell.angle_alpha   90.00
_cell.angle_beta   90.00
_cell.angle_gamma   90.00
#
_symmetry.space_group_name_H-M   'P 1'
#
loop_
_entity.id
_entity.type
_entity.pdbx_description
1 polymer ?
#
loop_
_entity_poly.entity_id
_entity_poly.type
_entity_poly.pdbx_seq_one_letter_code
_entity_poly.pdbx_strand_id
1 'polypeptide(L)'
;MKKILFLMLLCLPFIAMAQTDPKYLAGAITMDDGKVSFKTEIQAPSLTKDQLYDTMLKWATERFKPEGKFNARVLYTNEDEGTIAAGGEEYLVFSSSALSLDRTRIYYQLFITCENGKCDIEMTRIRYWYDEARDGGEKYSAEEWIVDDMALNKSKTKLAPICGKFRRETIDLKDTLFKSIQDTLGNKVLNNSQIAVAPAPGVTATPISNATTIVTATPVTPPAQPAVIGGSEGNTEIKAANNATPSKEQSIDDQIKASSRMTITAGNDEQFEIGKECWGGFGQLFGKEVAFCVIDQAKSMGNMLMDQSDNYKISFYKQGNSEPWLIVNCKKLMKQTVTGEEAKKMNPSNDGQKAYNMYVGEVIK
;
A
#
# COMPACT_ATOMS: atom_id res chain seq x y z
N MET A 1 -43.61 44.28 27.90
CA MET A 1 -42.76 44.20 26.69
C MET A 1 -41.49 43.42 27.02
N LYS A 2 -41.37 42.14 26.61
CA LYS A 2 -40.15 41.31 26.70
C LYS A 2 -40.27 40.18 25.65
N LYS A 3 -39.85 40.43 24.41
CA LYS A 3 -39.86 39.46 23.28
C LYS A 3 -38.61 39.59 22.38
N ILE A 4 -37.46 39.92 22.98
CA ILE A 4 -36.16 39.99 22.30
C ILE A 4 -35.13 39.23 23.14
N LEU A 5 -35.24 37.90 23.17
CA LEU A 5 -34.21 37.00 23.72
C LEU A 5 -34.38 35.57 23.18
N PHE A 6 -34.48 35.41 21.86
CA PHE A 6 -34.59 34.08 21.22
C PHE A 6 -33.90 34.01 19.85
N LEU A 7 -32.83 34.78 19.66
CA LEU A 7 -32.06 34.83 18.40
C LEU A 7 -30.54 34.93 18.64
N MET A 8 -30.03 34.17 19.61
CA MET A 8 -28.59 34.11 19.91
C MET A 8 -28.13 32.73 20.40
N LEU A 9 -28.74 31.66 19.86
CA LEU A 9 -28.46 30.27 20.24
C LEU A 9 -28.22 29.34 19.03
N LEU A 10 -27.69 29.89 17.93
CA LEU A 10 -27.40 29.15 16.69
C LEU A 10 -25.99 29.47 16.13
N CYS A 11 -25.06 29.70 17.06
CA CYS A 11 -23.61 29.69 16.81
C CYS A 11 -22.96 28.74 17.81
N LEU A 12 -23.32 27.45 17.76
CA LEU A 12 -22.44 26.42 18.31
C LEU A 12 -21.11 26.52 17.56
N PRO A 13 -19.96 26.66 18.24
CA PRO A 13 -18.70 26.41 17.59
C PRO A 13 -18.71 24.93 17.19
N PHE A 14 -18.61 24.65 15.89
CA PHE A 14 -18.10 23.35 15.47
C PHE A 14 -16.69 23.24 16.04
N ILE A 15 -16.56 22.49 17.14
CA ILE A 15 -15.26 22.02 17.61
C ILE A 15 -14.82 20.99 16.60
N ALA A 16 -14.23 21.49 15.51
CA ALA A 16 -13.46 20.68 14.58
C ALA A 16 -12.33 20.07 15.40
N MET A 17 -12.53 18.83 15.84
CA MET A 17 -11.47 17.96 16.34
C MET A 17 -10.43 17.90 15.24
N ALA A 18 -9.38 18.72 15.37
CA ALA A 18 -8.38 18.87 14.34
C ALA A 18 -7.72 17.50 14.11
N GLN A 19 -8.06 16.87 12.99
CA GLN A 19 -7.70 15.50 12.66
C GLN A 19 -6.20 15.32 12.83
N THR A 20 -5.82 14.59 13.88
CA THR A 20 -4.42 14.22 14.13
C THR A 20 -4.05 13.18 13.12
N ASP A 21 -3.45 13.61 12.02
CA ASP A 21 -2.94 12.70 10.99
C ASP A 21 -1.53 12.23 11.38
N PRO A 22 -1.34 10.98 11.85
CA PRO A 22 -0.05 10.52 12.34
C PRO A 22 1.03 10.52 11.25
N LYS A 23 0.62 10.45 9.97
CA LYS A 23 1.49 10.40 8.79
C LYS A 23 2.51 11.54 8.74
N TYR A 24 2.14 12.73 9.21
CA TYR A 24 3.00 13.92 9.16
C TYR A 24 3.61 14.31 10.52
N LEU A 25 3.35 13.56 11.60
CA LEU A 25 3.82 13.87 12.96
C LEU A 25 5.24 13.32 13.21
N ALA A 26 5.65 13.20 14.47
CA ALA A 26 7.03 12.92 14.86
C ALA A 26 7.64 11.71 14.14
N GLY A 27 8.91 11.83 13.73
CA GLY A 27 9.64 10.77 13.01
C GLY A 27 9.27 10.55 11.55
N ALA A 28 8.25 11.24 11.00
CA ALA A 28 7.91 11.18 9.58
C ALA A 28 8.98 11.79 8.65
N ILE A 29 9.92 12.57 9.21
CA ILE A 29 11.09 13.10 8.50
C ILE A 29 12.34 12.38 9.00
N THR A 30 13.01 11.68 8.10
CA THR A 30 14.22 10.91 8.34
C THR A 30 15.47 11.70 7.94
N MET A 31 16.56 11.48 8.67
CA MET A 31 17.84 12.17 8.49
C MET A 31 18.95 11.15 8.23
N ASP A 32 19.83 11.43 7.26
CA ASP A 32 21.08 10.70 7.01
C ASP A 32 22.20 11.69 6.69
N ASP A 33 23.41 11.47 7.21
CA ASP A 33 24.56 12.41 7.20
C ASP A 33 24.17 13.90 7.41
N GLY A 34 23.27 14.17 8.36
CA GLY A 34 22.78 15.53 8.65
C GLY A 34 21.98 16.18 7.50
N LYS A 35 21.40 15.40 6.60
CA LYS A 35 20.50 15.81 5.50
C LYS A 35 19.14 15.13 5.65
N VAL A 36 18.07 15.78 5.22
CA VAL A 36 16.76 15.13 5.10
C VAL A 36 16.85 14.15 3.94
N SER A 37 16.66 12.88 4.27
CA SER A 37 16.85 11.74 3.37
C SER A 37 15.79 10.70 3.65
N PHE A 38 14.84 10.57 2.73
CA PHE A 38 13.86 9.49 2.75
C PHE A 38 14.40 8.29 1.98
N LYS A 39 14.40 7.09 2.57
CA LYS A 39 14.82 5.86 1.89
C LYS A 39 13.71 4.83 1.85
N THR A 40 13.69 3.99 0.82
CA THR A 40 12.91 2.74 0.78
C THR A 40 13.61 1.68 -0.06
N GLU A 41 13.58 0.44 0.40
CA GLU A 41 13.91 -0.73 -0.41
C GLU A 41 12.64 -1.25 -1.08
N ILE A 42 12.72 -1.68 -2.34
CA ILE A 42 11.66 -2.40 -3.05
C ILE A 42 12.23 -3.73 -3.53
N GLN A 43 11.90 -4.79 -2.78
CA GLN A 43 12.19 -6.17 -3.16
C GLN A 43 11.48 -6.52 -4.49
N ALA A 44 12.16 -7.22 -5.38
CA ALA A 44 11.64 -7.65 -6.69
C ALA A 44 12.34 -8.95 -7.17
N PRO A 45 12.31 -10.05 -6.39
CA PRO A 45 13.24 -11.20 -6.52
C PRO A 45 13.14 -12.00 -7.83
N SER A 46 12.15 -11.73 -8.68
CA SER A 46 11.97 -12.34 -10.00
C SER A 46 12.57 -11.51 -11.16
N LEU A 47 13.30 -10.43 -10.87
CA LEU A 47 13.93 -9.55 -11.86
C LEU A 47 15.45 -9.43 -11.62
N THR A 48 16.23 -9.45 -12.70
CA THR A 48 17.68 -9.21 -12.64
C THR A 48 18.00 -7.72 -12.45
N LYS A 49 19.24 -7.42 -12.03
CA LYS A 49 19.78 -6.05 -11.95
C LYS A 49 19.47 -5.24 -13.21
N ASP A 50 19.77 -5.82 -14.37
CA ASP A 50 19.65 -5.15 -15.67
C ASP A 50 18.19 -4.90 -16.03
N GLN A 51 17.30 -5.87 -15.78
CA GLN A 51 15.85 -5.70 -15.97
C GLN A 51 15.25 -4.64 -15.06
N LEU A 52 15.77 -4.47 -13.85
CA LEU A 52 15.40 -3.42 -12.91
C LEU A 52 15.93 -2.06 -13.40
N TYR A 53 17.22 -1.99 -13.74
CA TYR A 53 17.89 -0.80 -14.26
C TYR A 53 17.20 -0.25 -15.51
N ASP A 54 16.95 -1.07 -16.54
CA ASP A 54 16.20 -0.67 -17.75
C ASP A 54 14.84 -0.04 -17.41
N THR A 55 14.11 -0.68 -16.48
CA THR A 55 12.76 -0.27 -16.10
C THR A 55 12.78 1.05 -15.31
N MET A 56 13.79 1.23 -14.45
CA MET A 56 13.98 2.44 -13.65
C MET A 56 14.59 3.60 -14.44
N LEU A 57 15.48 3.33 -15.39
CA LEU A 57 16.04 4.33 -16.29
C LEU A 57 14.96 4.88 -17.22
N LYS A 58 14.11 3.99 -17.76
CA LYS A 58 12.91 4.39 -18.49
C LYS A 58 11.98 5.24 -17.62
N TRP A 59 11.60 4.76 -16.43
CA TRP A 59 10.71 5.49 -15.51
C TRP A 59 11.26 6.88 -15.14
N ALA A 60 12.56 6.97 -14.80
CA ALA A 60 13.20 8.22 -14.45
C ALA A 60 13.27 9.19 -15.65
N THR A 61 13.59 8.69 -16.84
CA THR A 61 13.55 9.48 -18.08
C THR A 61 12.12 9.91 -18.44
N GLU A 62 11.10 9.17 -18.02
CA GLU A 62 9.69 9.51 -18.25
C GLU A 62 9.13 10.51 -17.23
N ARG A 63 9.51 10.42 -15.94
CA ARG A 63 9.06 11.27 -14.81
C ARG A 63 9.87 12.57 -14.65
N PHE A 64 11.15 12.55 -14.98
CA PHE A 64 12.04 13.71 -14.86
C PHE A 64 12.34 14.26 -16.26
N LYS A 65 11.40 15.08 -16.76
CA LYS A 65 11.51 15.82 -18.02
C LYS A 65 11.47 17.33 -17.75
N PRO A 66 12.23 18.14 -18.48
CA PRO A 66 12.18 19.60 -18.33
C PRO A 66 10.84 20.13 -18.86
N GLU A 67 10.15 20.93 -18.07
CA GLU A 67 8.86 21.53 -18.44
C GLU A 67 8.86 23.03 -18.15
N GLY A 68 8.60 23.85 -19.18
CA GLY A 68 8.53 25.30 -19.08
C GLY A 68 9.83 25.92 -18.53
N LYS A 69 9.83 26.29 -17.25
CA LYS A 69 10.99 26.89 -16.55
C LYS A 69 11.76 25.91 -15.65
N PHE A 70 11.38 24.63 -15.64
CA PHE A 70 11.94 23.61 -14.76
C PHE A 70 12.91 22.69 -15.48
N ASN A 71 14.00 22.34 -14.81
CA ASN A 71 15.11 21.53 -15.30
C ASN A 71 15.13 20.15 -14.61
N ALA A 72 13.96 19.53 -14.46
CA ALA A 72 13.85 18.16 -14.00
C ALA A 72 14.43 17.21 -15.07
N ARG A 73 15.38 16.35 -14.69
CA ARG A 73 16.08 15.44 -15.63
C ARG A 73 16.84 14.33 -14.91
N VAL A 74 17.14 13.25 -15.62
CA VAL A 74 18.23 12.34 -15.23
C VAL A 74 19.56 13.12 -15.25
N LEU A 75 20.37 12.95 -14.20
CA LEU A 75 21.64 13.66 -13.98
C LEU A 75 22.86 12.75 -14.17
N TYR A 76 22.74 11.48 -13.80
CA TYR A 76 23.80 10.47 -13.88
C TYR A 76 23.20 9.07 -14.00
N THR A 77 23.92 8.17 -14.64
CA THR A 77 23.57 6.77 -14.90
C THR A 77 24.83 5.92 -14.96
N ASN A 78 24.85 4.78 -14.28
CA ASN A 78 25.88 3.75 -14.42
C ASN A 78 25.22 2.37 -14.47
N GLU A 79 25.30 1.72 -15.63
CA GLU A 79 24.70 0.42 -15.89
C GLU A 79 25.43 -0.71 -15.16
N ASP A 80 26.76 -0.65 -15.05
CA ASP A 80 27.59 -1.65 -14.35
C ASP A 80 27.25 -1.70 -12.86
N GLU A 81 27.17 -0.53 -12.22
CA GLU A 81 26.79 -0.37 -10.80
C GLU A 81 25.26 -0.43 -10.57
N GLY A 82 24.45 -0.37 -11.64
CA GLY A 82 22.99 -0.31 -11.55
C GLY A 82 22.44 1.00 -10.97
N THR A 83 23.20 2.10 -11.00
CA THR A 83 22.85 3.37 -10.34
C THR A 83 22.26 4.41 -11.29
N ILE A 84 21.22 5.12 -10.85
CA ILE A 84 20.59 6.23 -11.56
C ILE A 84 20.39 7.38 -10.56
N ALA A 85 20.77 8.60 -10.94
CA ALA A 85 20.45 9.80 -10.18
C ALA A 85 19.64 10.77 -11.03
N ALA A 86 18.50 11.25 -10.52
CA ALA A 86 17.65 12.24 -11.16
C ALA A 86 17.50 13.49 -10.30
N GLY A 87 17.40 14.65 -10.95
CA GLY A 87 17.08 15.93 -10.33
C GLY A 87 15.61 16.24 -10.55
N GLY A 88 14.89 16.45 -9.45
CA GLY A 88 13.52 16.94 -9.46
C GLY A 88 13.46 18.45 -9.28
N GLU A 89 12.65 19.11 -10.10
CA GLU A 89 12.32 20.53 -9.96
C GLU A 89 10.88 20.75 -10.41
N GLU A 90 10.01 21.17 -9.51
CA GLU A 90 8.57 21.33 -9.79
C GLU A 90 7.88 22.29 -8.78
N TYR A 91 6.60 22.58 -9.00
CA TYR A 91 5.79 23.34 -8.04
C TYR A 91 5.08 22.43 -7.04
N LEU A 92 5.40 22.62 -5.76
CA LEU A 92 4.72 22.01 -4.63
C LEU A 92 3.59 22.96 -4.18
N VAL A 93 2.34 22.57 -4.41
CA VAL A 93 1.16 23.42 -4.19
C VAL A 93 0.55 23.16 -2.81
N PHE A 94 0.50 24.19 -1.97
CA PHE A 94 -0.07 24.13 -0.62
C PHE A 94 -1.57 24.41 -0.57
N SER A 95 -2.06 25.28 -1.46
CA SER A 95 -3.50 25.47 -1.70
C SER A 95 -3.74 26.13 -3.06
N SER A 96 -4.88 25.81 -3.67
CA SER A 96 -5.33 26.39 -4.93
C SER A 96 -6.79 26.81 -4.81
N SER A 97 -7.09 28.02 -5.28
CA SER A 97 -8.43 28.61 -5.25
C SER A 97 -8.58 29.59 -6.43
N ALA A 98 -9.82 30.00 -6.74
CA ALA A 98 -10.09 30.90 -7.87
C ALA A 98 -9.42 32.29 -7.76
N LEU A 99 -8.94 32.70 -6.58
CA LEU A 99 -8.35 34.01 -6.31
C LEU A 99 -6.92 33.96 -5.72
N SER A 100 -6.40 32.77 -5.40
CA SER A 100 -5.08 32.61 -4.77
C SER A 100 -4.51 31.21 -5.00
N LEU A 101 -3.20 31.14 -5.23
CA LEU A 101 -2.43 29.92 -5.43
C LEU A 101 -1.17 29.98 -4.57
N ASP A 102 -1.17 29.24 -3.47
CA ASP A 102 -0.06 29.15 -2.52
C ASP A 102 0.82 27.95 -2.87
N ARG A 103 2.09 28.18 -3.22
CA ARG A 103 3.02 27.14 -3.68
C ARG A 103 4.49 27.53 -3.46
N THR A 104 5.36 26.54 -3.33
CA THR A 104 6.82 26.72 -3.41
C THR A 104 7.40 25.96 -4.61
N ARG A 105 8.51 26.43 -5.16
CA ARG A 105 9.33 25.68 -6.11
C ARG A 105 10.24 24.75 -5.30
N ILE A 106 10.02 23.44 -5.41
CA ILE A 106 10.85 22.44 -4.75
C ILE A 106 11.97 21.96 -5.68
N TYR A 107 13.15 21.75 -5.09
CA TYR A 107 14.30 21.09 -5.68
C TYR A 107 14.59 19.83 -4.87
N TYR A 108 14.89 18.72 -5.52
CA TYR A 108 15.31 17.48 -4.85
C TYR A 108 16.19 16.63 -5.76
N GLN A 109 16.88 15.66 -5.18
CA GLN A 109 17.50 14.57 -5.94
C GLN A 109 16.90 13.23 -5.53
N LEU A 110 16.72 12.36 -6.51
CA LEU A 110 16.28 10.98 -6.35
C LEU A 110 17.40 10.07 -6.84
N PHE A 111 17.92 9.23 -5.96
CA PHE A 111 18.87 8.17 -6.26
C PHE A 111 18.14 6.83 -6.30
N ILE A 112 18.54 5.98 -7.24
CA ILE A 112 18.01 4.64 -7.47
C ILE A 112 19.22 3.73 -7.64
N THR A 113 19.30 2.67 -6.85
CA THR A 113 20.33 1.62 -6.96
C THR A 113 19.64 0.29 -7.19
N CYS A 114 19.81 -0.27 -8.39
CA CYS A 114 19.30 -1.59 -8.75
C CYS A 114 20.34 -2.67 -8.43
N GLU A 115 19.93 -3.70 -7.71
CA GLU A 115 20.70 -4.93 -7.48
C GLU A 115 19.91 -6.13 -8.03
N ASN A 116 20.49 -7.34 -8.03
CA ASN A 116 19.72 -8.54 -8.38
C ASN A 116 18.60 -8.77 -7.36
N GLY A 117 17.34 -8.67 -7.82
CA GLY A 117 16.17 -8.95 -7.00
C GLY A 117 15.73 -7.83 -6.04
N LYS A 118 16.35 -6.64 -6.04
CA LYS A 118 15.89 -5.48 -5.25
C LYS A 118 16.28 -4.13 -5.87
N CYS A 119 15.59 -3.08 -5.45
CA CYS A 119 15.85 -1.70 -5.87
C CYS A 119 15.77 -0.75 -4.66
N ASP A 120 16.86 -0.05 -4.35
CA ASP A 120 16.94 0.92 -3.25
C ASP A 120 16.75 2.34 -3.77
N ILE A 121 15.86 3.09 -3.12
CA ILE A 121 15.45 4.44 -3.52
C ILE A 121 15.76 5.43 -2.39
N GLU A 122 16.43 6.54 -2.70
CA GLU A 122 16.64 7.67 -1.78
C GLU A 122 16.16 9.00 -2.39
N MET A 123 15.29 9.73 -1.69
CA MET A 123 14.93 11.12 -1.99
C MET A 123 15.58 12.05 -0.97
N THR A 124 16.45 12.94 -1.44
CA THR A 124 17.40 13.71 -0.60
C THR A 124 17.70 15.09 -1.19
N ARG A 125 18.56 15.86 -0.50
CA ARG A 125 19.07 17.19 -0.92
C ARG A 125 17.95 18.21 -1.21
N ILE A 126 16.86 18.11 -0.45
CA ILE A 126 15.61 18.85 -0.68
C ILE A 126 15.78 20.33 -0.31
N ARG A 127 15.33 21.22 -1.19
CA ARG A 127 15.36 22.68 -1.01
C ARG A 127 14.09 23.34 -1.55
N TYR A 128 13.78 24.52 -1.03
CA TYR A 128 12.61 25.30 -1.42
C TYR A 128 13.00 26.70 -1.85
N TRP A 129 12.28 27.23 -2.85
CA TRP A 129 12.23 28.65 -3.17
C TRP A 129 10.76 29.09 -3.15
N TYR A 130 10.41 29.90 -2.16
CA TYR A 130 9.04 30.35 -1.88
C TYR A 130 8.87 31.83 -2.24
N ASP A 131 7.65 32.21 -2.59
CA ASP A 131 7.27 33.58 -3.03
C ASP A 131 8.27 34.19 -4.05
N GLU A 132 8.62 33.44 -5.12
CA GLU A 132 9.57 33.86 -6.17
C GLU A 132 9.31 35.27 -6.74
N ALA A 133 8.08 35.77 -6.66
CA ALA A 133 7.65 37.06 -7.18
C ALA A 133 7.92 38.25 -6.24
N ARG A 134 8.21 38.00 -4.97
CA ARG A 134 8.40 39.03 -3.94
C ARG A 134 9.85 39.14 -3.51
N ASP A 135 10.47 40.28 -3.79
CA ASP A 135 11.82 40.64 -3.33
C ASP A 135 12.92 39.58 -3.66
N GLY A 136 12.68 38.73 -4.66
CA GLY A 136 13.56 37.63 -5.07
C GLY A 136 13.29 36.27 -4.40
N GLY A 137 12.30 36.19 -3.50
CA GLY A 137 11.80 34.97 -2.87
C GLY A 137 12.69 34.38 -1.77
N GLU A 138 12.03 33.75 -0.79
CA GLU A 138 12.65 33.12 0.38
C GLU A 138 13.20 31.73 0.03
N LYS A 139 14.35 31.35 0.60
CA LYS A 139 15.03 30.09 0.31
C LYS A 139 15.27 29.29 1.58
N TYR A 140 14.88 28.02 1.57
CA TYR A 140 14.93 27.14 2.74
C TYR A 140 15.54 25.79 2.39
N SER A 141 16.31 25.21 3.31
CA SER A 141 16.68 23.80 3.28
C SER A 141 15.58 22.95 3.92
N ALA A 142 15.51 21.65 3.62
CA ALA A 142 14.61 20.76 4.32
C ALA A 142 15.05 20.52 5.79
N GLU A 143 16.36 20.52 6.02
CA GLU A 143 16.99 20.31 7.33
C GLU A 143 16.61 21.39 8.35
N GLU A 144 16.38 22.63 7.90
CA GLU A 144 16.02 23.76 8.76
C GLU A 144 14.50 23.99 8.82
N TRP A 145 13.72 23.47 7.86
CA TRP A 145 12.35 23.93 7.63
C TRP A 145 11.25 22.88 7.84
N ILE A 146 11.50 21.60 7.53
CA ILE A 146 10.48 20.53 7.65
C ILE A 146 10.73 19.54 8.78
N VAL A 147 11.89 19.60 9.45
CA VAL A 147 12.23 18.76 10.61
C VAL A 147 11.26 18.96 11.79
N ASP A 148 11.18 17.96 12.66
CA ASP A 148 10.17 17.88 13.74
C ASP A 148 10.08 19.13 14.62
N ASP A 149 11.23 19.69 15.01
CA ASP A 149 11.29 20.77 16.00
C ASP A 149 10.92 22.15 15.40
N MET A 150 10.90 22.27 14.07
CA MET A 150 10.43 23.46 13.35
C MET A 150 9.01 23.30 12.83
N ALA A 151 8.69 22.15 12.23
CA ALA A 151 7.44 21.94 11.50
C ALA A 151 6.31 21.30 12.31
N LEU A 152 6.52 21.00 13.61
CA LEU A 152 5.47 20.55 14.54
C LEU A 152 5.28 21.54 15.70
N ASN A 153 4.17 21.41 16.42
CA ASN A 153 3.99 22.10 17.70
C ASN A 153 4.89 21.48 18.79
N LYS A 154 5.06 22.18 19.93
CA LYS A 154 5.94 21.74 21.04
C LYS A 154 5.63 20.35 21.62
N SER A 155 4.39 19.86 21.46
CA SER A 155 3.97 18.51 21.89
C SER A 155 4.08 17.46 20.78
N LYS A 156 4.55 17.83 19.58
CA LYS A 156 4.65 17.00 18.37
C LYS A 156 3.34 16.29 17.94
N THR A 157 2.20 16.87 18.31
CA THR A 157 0.84 16.36 18.02
C THR A 157 0.12 17.06 16.87
N LYS A 158 0.64 18.20 16.39
CA LYS A 158 0.09 18.95 15.25
C LYS A 158 1.20 19.58 14.42
N LEU A 159 0.96 19.73 13.11
CA LEU A 159 1.80 20.52 12.20
C LEU A 159 1.82 22.00 12.62
N ALA A 160 2.97 22.66 12.44
CA ALA A 160 3.15 24.08 12.68
C ALA A 160 2.49 24.93 11.56
N PRO A 161 1.95 26.14 11.84
CA PRO A 161 1.10 26.85 10.88
C PRO A 161 1.77 27.27 9.55
N ILE A 162 3.08 27.49 9.53
CA ILE A 162 3.82 27.99 8.35
C ILE A 162 4.62 26.88 7.68
N CYS A 163 5.58 26.31 8.40
CA CYS A 163 6.47 25.22 7.98
C CYS A 163 5.75 23.87 7.81
N GLY A 164 4.62 23.65 8.51
CA GLY A 164 3.87 22.40 8.44
C GLY A 164 3.25 22.08 7.07
N LYS A 165 2.96 23.10 6.24
CA LYS A 165 2.53 22.88 4.85
C LYS A 165 3.67 22.33 3.98
N PHE A 166 4.89 22.86 4.14
CA PHE A 166 6.09 22.34 3.47
C PHE A 166 6.34 20.87 3.87
N ARG A 167 6.22 20.55 5.16
CA ARG A 167 6.36 19.17 5.66
C ARG A 167 5.33 18.21 5.07
N ARG A 168 4.04 18.58 5.07
CA ARG A 168 2.97 17.75 4.50
C ARG A 168 3.25 17.43 3.04
N GLU A 169 3.23 18.43 2.17
CA GLU A 169 3.24 18.18 0.73
C GLU A 169 4.59 17.54 0.29
N THR A 170 5.69 17.76 1.01
CA THR A 170 6.96 17.05 0.74
C THR A 170 6.87 15.56 1.05
N ILE A 171 6.18 15.16 2.13
CA ILE A 171 5.90 13.76 2.44
C ILE A 171 4.96 13.16 1.38
N ASP A 172 3.96 13.90 0.90
CA ASP A 172 3.02 13.44 -0.14
C ASP A 172 3.67 13.32 -1.52
N LEU A 173 4.59 14.22 -1.88
CA LEU A 173 5.42 14.11 -3.09
C LEU A 173 6.34 12.88 -3.01
N LYS A 174 7.01 12.68 -1.86
CA LYS A 174 7.84 11.49 -1.58
C LYS A 174 7.03 10.20 -1.70
N ASP A 175 5.83 10.15 -1.11
CA ASP A 175 4.92 9.00 -1.26
C ASP A 175 4.53 8.79 -2.73
N THR A 176 4.16 9.85 -3.45
CA THR A 176 3.75 9.77 -4.85
C THR A 176 4.89 9.23 -5.74
N LEU A 177 6.12 9.68 -5.52
CA LEU A 177 7.31 9.17 -6.21
C LEU A 177 7.57 7.69 -5.89
N PHE A 178 7.65 7.33 -4.61
CA PHE A 178 7.93 5.95 -4.20
C PHE A 178 6.81 4.98 -4.64
N LYS A 179 5.55 5.42 -4.58
CA LYS A 179 4.39 4.67 -5.07
C LYS A 179 4.44 4.47 -6.59
N SER A 180 4.82 5.49 -7.36
CA SER A 180 4.97 5.38 -8.82
C SER A 180 6.07 4.40 -9.22
N ILE A 181 7.19 4.39 -8.47
CA ILE A 181 8.28 3.41 -8.64
C ILE A 181 7.78 1.99 -8.32
N GLN A 182 7.13 1.82 -7.15
CA GLN A 182 6.57 0.55 -6.71
C GLN A 182 5.56 0.00 -7.73
N ASP A 183 4.63 0.82 -8.22
CA ASP A 183 3.63 0.40 -9.21
C ASP A 183 4.29 0.03 -10.55
N THR A 184 5.34 0.76 -10.96
CA THR A 184 6.10 0.44 -12.18
C THR A 184 6.83 -0.91 -12.07
N LEU A 185 7.51 -1.16 -10.95
CA LEU A 185 8.16 -2.44 -10.67
C LEU A 185 7.14 -3.58 -10.49
N GLY A 186 5.98 -3.30 -9.90
CA GLY A 186 4.89 -4.26 -9.74
C GLY A 186 4.32 -4.71 -11.06
N ASN A 187 3.98 -3.77 -11.94
CA ASN A 187 3.54 -4.05 -13.30
C ASN A 187 4.62 -4.85 -14.07
N LYS A 188 5.91 -4.54 -13.89
CA LYS A 188 7.02 -5.30 -14.50
C LYS A 188 7.08 -6.75 -13.98
N VAL A 189 7.01 -6.97 -12.66
CA VAL A 189 6.98 -8.32 -12.05
C VAL A 189 5.77 -9.12 -12.52
N LEU A 190 4.58 -8.53 -12.46
CA LEU A 190 3.32 -9.19 -12.82
C LEU A 190 3.30 -9.57 -14.30
N ASN A 191 3.79 -8.71 -15.19
CA ASN A 191 3.89 -9.01 -16.61
C ASN A 191 5.00 -10.02 -16.94
N ASN A 192 6.13 -10.00 -16.24
CA ASN A 192 7.22 -10.97 -16.46
C ASN A 192 6.81 -12.39 -16.02
N SER A 193 6.11 -12.51 -14.89
CA SER A 193 5.54 -13.79 -14.41
C SER A 193 4.55 -14.43 -15.39
N GLN A 194 3.89 -13.65 -16.25
CA GLN A 194 2.99 -14.18 -17.29
C GLN A 194 3.71 -14.83 -18.49
N ILE A 195 5.03 -14.66 -18.64
CA ILE A 195 5.82 -15.26 -19.73
C ILE A 195 6.24 -16.70 -19.38
N ALA A 196 6.22 -17.07 -18.10
CA ALA A 196 6.66 -18.37 -17.58
C ALA A 196 5.64 -19.53 -17.79
N VAL A 197 4.92 -19.56 -18.93
CA VAL A 197 4.04 -20.68 -19.31
C VAL A 197 4.30 -21.10 -20.76
N ALA A 198 5.46 -21.73 -20.98
CA ALA A 198 5.75 -22.52 -22.18
C ALA A 198 6.15 -23.94 -21.74
N PRO A 199 5.42 -25.00 -22.14
CA PRO A 199 5.74 -26.35 -21.72
C PRO A 199 6.93 -26.90 -22.52
N ALA A 200 8.13 -26.88 -21.92
CA ALA A 200 9.28 -27.63 -22.41
C ALA A 200 9.09 -29.13 -22.08
N PRO A 201 8.93 -30.04 -23.05
CA PRO A 201 8.69 -31.45 -22.74
C PRO A 201 9.97 -32.16 -22.31
N GLY A 202 9.99 -32.67 -21.08
CA GLY A 202 10.94 -33.70 -20.65
C GLY A 202 12.27 -33.23 -20.07
N VAL A 203 12.24 -32.66 -18.86
CA VAL A 203 13.35 -32.80 -17.90
C VAL A 203 12.77 -33.29 -16.56
N THR A 204 13.26 -34.41 -16.07
CA THR A 204 12.75 -35.06 -14.84
C THR A 204 13.32 -34.38 -13.60
N ALA A 205 12.56 -33.48 -12.98
CA ALA A 205 12.93 -32.85 -11.72
C ALA A 205 12.68 -33.80 -10.53
N THR A 206 13.75 -34.28 -9.89
CA THR A 206 13.67 -34.98 -8.60
C THR A 206 13.36 -33.98 -7.47
N PRO A 207 12.37 -34.24 -6.60
CA PRO A 207 12.06 -33.34 -5.49
C PRO A 207 13.13 -33.37 -4.40
N ILE A 208 13.61 -32.20 -3.99
CA ILE A 208 14.48 -32.05 -2.82
C ILE A 208 13.58 -31.73 -1.61
N SER A 209 13.50 -32.67 -0.67
CA SER A 209 12.71 -32.52 0.55
C SER A 209 13.50 -31.80 1.65
N ASN A 210 13.17 -30.53 1.91
CA ASN A 210 13.59 -29.85 3.15
C ASN A 210 12.58 -30.14 4.26
N ALA A 211 12.87 -31.16 5.08
CA ALA A 211 12.05 -31.52 6.24
C ALA A 211 12.64 -30.93 7.53
N THR A 212 11.91 -30.02 8.18
CA THR A 212 12.28 -29.49 9.50
C THR A 212 11.68 -30.37 10.60
N THR A 213 12.52 -31.10 11.32
CA THR A 213 12.09 -31.98 12.43
C THR A 213 11.62 -31.16 13.63
N ILE A 214 10.39 -31.41 14.09
CA ILE A 214 9.91 -30.97 15.41
C ILE A 214 9.83 -32.22 16.31
N VAL A 215 10.52 -32.18 17.45
CA VAL A 215 10.61 -33.33 18.37
C VAL A 215 9.45 -33.32 19.35
N THR A 216 8.69 -34.41 19.40
CA THR A 216 7.55 -34.60 20.30
C THR A 216 8.03 -34.97 21.72
N ALA A 217 7.53 -34.28 22.75
CA ALA A 217 7.72 -34.66 24.15
C ALA A 217 6.45 -35.31 24.72
N THR A 218 6.59 -36.47 25.36
CA THR A 218 5.47 -37.24 25.95
C THR A 218 5.11 -36.77 27.36
N PRO A 219 3.82 -36.59 27.70
CA PRO A 219 3.38 -36.23 29.05
C PRO A 219 3.26 -37.44 29.98
N VAL A 220 3.31 -37.20 31.30
CA VAL A 220 3.02 -38.19 32.36
C VAL A 220 2.05 -37.63 33.42
N THR A 221 1.11 -38.47 33.84
CA THR A 221 0.12 -38.31 34.94
C THR A 221 0.43 -39.34 36.05
N PRO A 222 -0.32 -39.48 37.19
CA PRO A 222 -1.60 -38.88 37.67
C PRO A 222 -1.43 -38.33 39.14
N PRO A 223 -2.39 -38.36 40.12
CA PRO A 223 -3.88 -38.49 40.12
C PRO A 223 -4.68 -37.47 41.01
N ALA A 224 -6.01 -37.38 40.79
CA ALA A 224 -7.18 -37.24 41.72
C ALA A 224 -7.16 -36.36 43.03
N GLN A 225 -8.25 -35.76 43.60
CA GLN A 225 -9.71 -35.53 43.33
C GLN A 225 -10.39 -35.09 44.68
N PRO A 226 -11.60 -34.44 44.84
CA PRO A 226 -12.48 -33.57 44.01
C PRO A 226 -12.91 -32.21 44.68
N ALA A 227 -13.78 -31.42 43.99
CA ALA A 227 -14.77 -30.43 44.51
C ALA A 227 -14.23 -29.11 45.17
N VAL A 228 -14.95 -27.97 45.28
CA VAL A 228 -16.40 -27.62 45.16
C VAL A 228 -16.63 -26.40 44.21
N ILE A 229 -17.89 -26.14 43.85
CA ILE A 229 -18.42 -25.15 42.87
C ILE A 229 -18.37 -23.68 43.34
N GLY A 230 -18.15 -22.73 42.40
CA GLY A 230 -18.56 -21.33 42.55
C GLY A 230 -18.13 -20.38 41.43
N GLY A 231 -19.09 -19.72 40.75
CA GLY A 231 -18.85 -18.56 39.87
C GLY A 231 -18.79 -18.83 38.36
N SER A 232 -19.86 -18.47 37.64
CA SER A 232 -19.88 -18.24 36.18
C SER A 232 -19.49 -16.77 35.91
N GLU A 233 -19.17 -16.28 34.70
CA GLU A 233 -19.38 -16.79 33.34
C GLU A 233 -18.09 -16.66 32.50
N GLY A 234 -17.93 -17.46 31.44
CA GLY A 234 -16.72 -17.50 30.63
C GLY A 234 -16.94 -17.86 29.16
N ASN A 235 -15.89 -17.70 28.35
CA ASN A 235 -15.90 -17.99 26.92
C ASN A 235 -16.30 -19.46 26.64
N THR A 236 -17.27 -19.66 25.75
CA THR A 236 -17.67 -21.00 25.30
C THR A 236 -16.72 -21.50 24.20
N GLU A 237 -15.61 -22.11 24.60
CA GLU A 237 -14.78 -22.91 23.70
C GLU A 237 -15.58 -24.10 23.13
N ILE A 238 -15.53 -24.32 21.82
CA ILE A 238 -16.23 -25.42 21.18
C ILE A 238 -15.38 -26.70 21.29
N LYS A 239 -15.91 -27.70 22.00
CA LYS A 239 -15.30 -29.04 22.10
C LYS A 239 -15.37 -29.76 20.76
N ALA A 240 -14.25 -30.38 20.36
CA ALA A 240 -14.26 -31.38 19.30
C ALA A 240 -15.03 -32.64 19.74
N ALA A 241 -15.79 -33.23 18.81
CA ALA A 241 -16.37 -34.55 18.94
C ALA A 241 -15.72 -35.48 17.90
N ASN A 242 -15.38 -36.70 18.31
CA ASN A 242 -14.63 -37.64 17.48
C ASN A 242 -15.51 -38.35 16.42
N ASN A 243 -14.82 -39.06 15.51
CA ASN A 243 -15.33 -39.95 14.47
C ASN A 243 -15.90 -39.27 13.21
N ALA A 244 -14.98 -38.74 12.40
CA ALA A 244 -15.11 -38.76 10.94
C ALA A 244 -13.85 -39.41 10.32
N THR A 245 -14.04 -40.13 9.21
CA THR A 245 -12.97 -40.66 8.34
C THR A 245 -12.02 -39.53 7.93
N PRO A 246 -10.70 -39.77 7.71
CA PRO A 246 -9.78 -38.74 7.24
C PRO A 246 -10.15 -38.24 5.84
N SER A 247 -11.01 -37.23 5.78
CA SER A 247 -11.21 -36.36 4.63
C SER A 247 -9.88 -35.67 4.33
N LYS A 248 -9.44 -35.70 3.08
CA LYS A 248 -8.31 -34.87 2.62
C LYS A 248 -8.57 -33.43 3.04
N GLU A 249 -7.61 -32.80 3.70
CA GLU A 249 -7.68 -31.38 3.99
C GLU A 249 -7.79 -30.62 2.67
N GLN A 250 -8.92 -29.97 2.43
CA GLN A 250 -9.11 -29.14 1.24
C GLN A 250 -8.29 -27.87 1.40
N SER A 251 -7.53 -27.51 0.36
CA SER A 251 -6.74 -26.28 0.38
C SER A 251 -7.63 -25.07 0.66
N ILE A 252 -7.06 -24.01 1.26
CA ILE A 252 -7.82 -22.80 1.55
C ILE A 252 -8.41 -22.18 0.27
N ASP A 253 -7.71 -22.30 -0.86
CA ASP A 253 -8.21 -21.90 -2.18
C ASP A 253 -9.42 -22.72 -2.65
N ASP A 254 -9.49 -24.02 -2.35
CA ASP A 254 -10.65 -24.84 -2.69
C ASP A 254 -11.86 -24.52 -1.81
N GLN A 255 -11.63 -24.20 -0.53
CA GLN A 255 -12.68 -23.70 0.37
C GLN A 255 -13.15 -22.30 -0.04
N ILE A 256 -12.26 -21.45 -0.55
CA ILE A 256 -12.61 -20.16 -1.16
C ILE A 256 -13.45 -20.36 -2.44
N LYS A 257 -13.02 -21.20 -3.38
CA LYS A 257 -13.81 -21.52 -4.60
C LYS A 257 -15.20 -22.08 -4.26
N ALA A 258 -15.31 -22.86 -3.18
CA ALA A 258 -16.57 -23.42 -2.66
C ALA A 258 -17.46 -22.40 -1.92
N SER A 259 -16.94 -21.24 -1.51
CA SER A 259 -17.70 -20.20 -0.81
C SER A 259 -18.89 -19.74 -1.64
N SER A 260 -20.08 -19.56 -1.05
CA SER A 260 -21.29 -19.23 -1.80
C SER A 260 -21.35 -17.76 -2.24
N ARG A 261 -20.79 -16.87 -1.42
CA ARG A 261 -20.87 -15.41 -1.54
C ARG A 261 -19.55 -14.80 -1.09
N MET A 262 -19.17 -13.68 -1.70
CA MET A 262 -17.99 -12.89 -1.35
C MET A 262 -18.35 -11.41 -1.25
N THR A 263 -17.74 -10.69 -0.33
CA THR A 263 -17.90 -9.23 -0.23
C THR A 263 -16.56 -8.55 -0.01
N ILE A 264 -16.45 -7.31 -0.45
CA ILE A 264 -15.39 -6.40 0.01
C ILE A 264 -16.00 -5.42 1.00
N THR A 265 -15.33 -5.21 2.13
CA THR A 265 -15.54 -4.03 2.98
C THR A 265 -14.40 -3.05 2.72
N ALA A 266 -14.75 -1.85 2.26
CA ALA A 266 -13.84 -0.76 1.95
C ALA A 266 -13.33 -0.06 3.21
N GLY A 267 -12.36 0.86 3.06
CA GLY A 267 -11.70 1.56 4.17
C GLY A 267 -12.56 2.59 4.90
N ASN A 268 -13.74 2.90 4.36
CA ASN A 268 -14.84 3.66 4.97
C ASN A 268 -15.91 2.75 5.62
N ASP A 269 -15.60 1.47 5.82
CA ASP A 269 -16.48 0.39 6.27
C ASP A 269 -17.71 0.11 5.37
N GLU A 270 -17.80 0.73 4.18
CA GLU A 270 -18.85 0.39 3.20
C GLU A 270 -18.62 -1.01 2.60
N GLN A 271 -19.62 -1.88 2.72
CA GLN A 271 -19.57 -3.26 2.23
C GLN A 271 -20.33 -3.41 0.92
N PHE A 272 -19.69 -4.01 -0.09
CA PHE A 272 -20.31 -4.36 -1.36
C PHE A 272 -20.07 -5.83 -1.74
N GLU A 273 -21.05 -6.44 -2.40
CA GLU A 273 -20.96 -7.83 -2.85
C GLU A 273 -20.14 -7.93 -4.14
N ILE A 274 -19.28 -8.96 -4.22
CA ILE A 274 -18.52 -9.30 -5.42
C ILE A 274 -18.82 -10.74 -5.81
N GLY A 275 -18.86 -10.98 -7.13
CA GLY A 275 -18.99 -12.33 -7.67
C GLY A 275 -17.68 -13.12 -7.51
N LYS A 276 -17.78 -14.45 -7.55
CA LYS A 276 -16.62 -15.34 -7.32
C LYS A 276 -15.56 -15.22 -8.43
N GLU A 277 -15.95 -14.74 -9.61
CA GLU A 277 -15.04 -14.41 -10.72
C GLU A 277 -14.01 -13.34 -10.35
N CYS A 278 -14.31 -12.51 -9.34
CA CYS A 278 -13.40 -11.49 -8.86
C CYS A 278 -12.25 -12.03 -8.00
N TRP A 279 -12.30 -13.27 -7.49
CA TRP A 279 -11.16 -13.84 -6.75
C TRP A 279 -10.04 -14.29 -7.70
N GLY A 280 -8.84 -13.73 -7.52
CA GLY A 280 -7.64 -14.08 -8.31
C GLY A 280 -6.65 -14.98 -7.59
N GLY A 281 -6.89 -15.35 -6.32
CA GLY A 281 -5.99 -16.20 -5.53
C GLY A 281 -5.04 -15.42 -4.59
N PHE A 282 -4.25 -16.18 -3.84
CA PHE A 282 -3.09 -15.67 -3.11
C PHE A 282 -1.81 -15.78 -3.94
N GLY A 283 -0.77 -15.04 -3.55
CA GLY A 283 0.59 -15.20 -4.08
C GLY A 283 1.61 -14.37 -3.31
N GLN A 284 2.72 -14.04 -3.96
CA GLN A 284 3.72 -13.13 -3.40
C GLN A 284 4.05 -12.00 -4.39
N LEU A 285 4.23 -10.80 -3.86
CA LEU A 285 4.75 -9.64 -4.59
C LEU A 285 5.67 -8.84 -3.66
N PHE A 286 6.85 -8.46 -4.13
CA PHE A 286 7.87 -7.74 -3.34
C PHE A 286 8.23 -8.40 -1.99
N GLY A 287 8.29 -9.74 -1.96
CA GLY A 287 8.54 -10.51 -0.73
C GLY A 287 7.38 -10.54 0.28
N LYS A 288 6.24 -9.92 -0.05
CA LYS A 288 5.03 -9.88 0.78
C LYS A 288 4.02 -10.93 0.30
N GLU A 289 3.29 -11.52 1.24
CA GLU A 289 2.08 -12.30 0.93
C GLU A 289 0.98 -11.35 0.42
N VAL A 290 0.35 -11.70 -0.71
CA VAL A 290 -0.67 -10.87 -1.35
C VAL A 290 -1.92 -11.65 -1.74
N ALA A 291 -3.05 -10.95 -1.78
CA ALA A 291 -4.31 -11.40 -2.34
C ALA A 291 -4.65 -10.59 -3.61
N PHE A 292 -5.08 -11.30 -4.66
CA PHE A 292 -5.46 -10.72 -5.95
C PHE A 292 -6.99 -10.66 -6.09
N CYS A 293 -7.51 -9.50 -6.48
CA CYS A 293 -8.93 -9.30 -6.77
C CYS A 293 -9.12 -8.56 -8.10
N VAL A 294 -9.89 -9.13 -9.04
CA VAL A 294 -10.14 -8.56 -10.37
C VAL A 294 -11.57 -8.05 -10.50
N ILE A 295 -11.75 -6.73 -10.58
CA ILE A 295 -13.06 -6.10 -10.67
C ILE A 295 -13.28 -5.58 -12.10
N ASP A 296 -14.32 -6.06 -12.76
CA ASP A 296 -14.81 -5.55 -14.06
C ASP A 296 -14.94 -4.03 -14.02
N GLN A 297 -14.34 -3.31 -14.96
CA GLN A 297 -14.34 -1.84 -14.98
C GLN A 297 -15.75 -1.23 -15.08
N ALA A 298 -16.74 -1.98 -15.58
CA ALA A 298 -18.14 -1.57 -15.58
C ALA A 298 -18.78 -1.55 -14.16
N LYS A 299 -18.21 -2.24 -13.18
CA LYS A 299 -18.67 -2.23 -11.77
C LYS A 299 -18.20 -0.95 -11.06
N SER A 300 -18.65 0.21 -11.53
CA SER A 300 -18.12 1.54 -11.16
C SER A 300 -18.03 1.80 -9.66
N MET A 301 -19.07 1.45 -8.88
CA MET A 301 -19.10 1.66 -7.43
C MET A 301 -17.99 0.88 -6.70
N GLY A 302 -17.84 -0.41 -6.99
CA GLY A 302 -16.81 -1.24 -6.35
C GLY A 302 -15.39 -0.77 -6.69
N ASN A 303 -15.16 -0.29 -7.92
CA ASN A 303 -13.90 0.32 -8.33
C ASN A 303 -13.66 1.66 -7.61
N MET A 304 -14.68 2.52 -7.47
CA MET A 304 -14.57 3.80 -6.75
C MET A 304 -14.19 3.62 -5.28
N LEU A 305 -14.87 2.69 -4.59
CA LEU A 305 -14.60 2.37 -3.19
C LEU A 305 -13.18 1.79 -3.01
N MET A 306 -12.74 0.90 -3.89
CA MET A 306 -11.39 0.34 -3.85
C MET A 306 -10.30 1.36 -4.17
N ASP A 307 -10.55 2.28 -5.11
CA ASP A 307 -9.61 3.34 -5.45
C ASP A 307 -9.39 4.28 -4.25
N GLN A 308 -10.46 4.62 -3.52
CA GLN A 308 -10.42 5.43 -2.30
C GLN A 308 -9.91 4.69 -1.04
N SER A 309 -9.80 3.35 -1.07
CA SER A 309 -9.48 2.54 0.12
C SER A 309 -8.03 2.06 0.14
N ASP A 310 -7.21 2.53 1.08
CA ASP A 310 -5.85 2.00 1.27
C ASP A 310 -5.81 0.70 2.09
N ASN A 311 -6.85 0.45 2.90
CA ASN A 311 -7.08 -0.82 3.57
C ASN A 311 -8.50 -1.30 3.25
N TYR A 312 -8.67 -2.61 3.08
CA TYR A 312 -9.96 -3.24 2.80
C TYR A 312 -9.98 -4.68 3.34
N LYS A 313 -11.16 -5.30 3.39
CA LYS A 313 -11.34 -6.69 3.85
C LYS A 313 -12.05 -7.49 2.77
N ILE A 314 -11.54 -8.67 2.43
CA ILE A 314 -12.24 -9.63 1.56
C ILE A 314 -12.86 -10.71 2.46
N SER A 315 -14.19 -10.81 2.46
CA SER A 315 -14.94 -11.71 3.35
C SER A 315 -15.64 -12.81 2.56
N PHE A 316 -15.49 -14.06 3.00
CA PHE A 316 -15.98 -15.25 2.31
C PHE A 316 -17.04 -15.96 3.15
N TYR A 317 -18.17 -16.32 2.54
CA TYR A 317 -19.35 -16.85 3.24
C TYR A 317 -19.71 -18.27 2.77
N LYS A 318 -20.18 -19.12 3.69
CA LYS A 318 -20.78 -20.43 3.37
C LYS A 318 -22.28 -20.26 3.10
N GLN A 319 -22.88 -21.20 2.37
CA GLN A 319 -24.28 -21.10 1.97
C GLN A 319 -25.21 -21.06 3.19
N GLY A 320 -26.00 -19.99 3.31
CA GLY A 320 -26.92 -19.76 4.43
C GLY A 320 -26.33 -19.02 5.64
N ASN A 321 -25.02 -18.75 5.68
CA ASN A 321 -24.40 -18.04 6.81
C ASN A 321 -24.45 -16.52 6.65
N SER A 322 -24.81 -15.80 7.72
CA SER A 322 -24.62 -14.35 7.84
C SER A 322 -23.14 -13.99 8.03
N GLU A 323 -22.42 -14.79 8.83
CA GLU A 323 -21.03 -14.56 9.21
C GLU A 323 -20.04 -15.14 8.18
N PRO A 324 -18.90 -14.46 7.94
CA PRO A 324 -17.86 -15.00 7.09
C PRO A 324 -17.12 -16.13 7.80
N TRP A 325 -16.68 -17.15 7.04
CA TRP A 325 -15.80 -18.20 7.55
C TRP A 325 -14.31 -17.84 7.40
N LEU A 326 -14.00 -16.87 6.55
CA LEU A 326 -12.67 -16.30 6.34
C LEU A 326 -12.81 -14.80 6.05
N ILE A 327 -11.93 -14.01 6.66
CA ILE A 327 -11.72 -12.59 6.34
C ILE A 327 -10.24 -12.42 6.03
N VAL A 328 -9.92 -11.84 4.87
CA VAL A 328 -8.55 -11.48 4.49
C VAL A 328 -8.43 -9.96 4.61
N ASN A 329 -7.73 -9.49 5.65
CA ASN A 329 -7.39 -8.08 5.80
C ASN A 329 -6.30 -7.71 4.79
N CYS A 330 -6.53 -6.66 4.00
CA CYS A 330 -5.67 -6.27 2.90
C CYS A 330 -5.24 -4.80 3.02
N LYS A 331 -3.96 -4.51 2.82
CA LYS A 331 -3.47 -3.16 2.50
C LYS A 331 -3.22 -3.06 1.00
N LYS A 332 -3.84 -2.13 0.30
CA LYS A 332 -3.74 -1.93 -1.15
C LYS A 332 -2.29 -1.57 -1.54
N LEU A 333 -1.55 -2.52 -2.12
CA LEU A 333 -0.19 -2.27 -2.64
C LEU A 333 -0.24 -1.53 -3.98
N MET A 334 -1.06 -2.03 -4.91
CA MET A 334 -1.15 -1.50 -6.27
C MET A 334 -2.49 -1.82 -6.96
N LYS A 335 -2.72 -1.14 -8.07
CA LYS A 335 -3.82 -1.37 -9.01
C LYS A 335 -3.24 -1.46 -10.42
N GLN A 336 -3.63 -2.47 -11.19
CA GLN A 336 -3.24 -2.65 -12.59
C GLN A 336 -4.51 -2.88 -13.44
N THR A 337 -4.61 -2.19 -14.57
CA THR A 337 -5.60 -2.54 -15.61
C THR A 337 -5.11 -3.81 -16.33
N VAL A 338 -5.95 -4.84 -16.38
CA VAL A 338 -5.69 -6.10 -17.09
C VAL A 338 -6.80 -6.42 -18.09
N THR A 339 -6.46 -7.11 -19.16
CA THR A 339 -7.42 -7.59 -20.15
C THR A 339 -8.24 -8.78 -19.63
N GLY A 340 -9.39 -9.04 -20.23
CA GLY A 340 -10.23 -10.20 -19.90
C GLY A 340 -9.52 -11.55 -20.08
N GLU A 341 -8.64 -11.67 -21.07
CA GLU A 341 -7.82 -12.88 -21.26
C GLU A 341 -6.72 -13.04 -20.20
N GLU A 342 -6.27 -11.95 -19.55
CA GLU A 342 -5.42 -12.03 -18.36
C GLU A 342 -6.23 -12.36 -17.09
N ALA A 343 -7.40 -11.73 -16.92
CA ALA A 343 -8.33 -12.03 -15.83
C ALA A 343 -8.81 -13.50 -15.84
N LYS A 344 -8.91 -14.12 -17.02
CA LYS A 344 -9.15 -15.56 -17.19
C LYS A 344 -8.02 -16.45 -16.67
N LYS A 345 -6.75 -16.03 -16.76
CA LYS A 345 -5.60 -16.79 -16.23
C LYS A 345 -5.67 -16.90 -14.71
N MET A 346 -6.20 -15.88 -14.05
CA MET A 346 -6.41 -15.83 -12.60
C MET A 346 -7.70 -16.57 -12.20
N ASN A 347 -8.78 -16.38 -12.95
CA ASN A 347 -10.05 -17.05 -12.72
C ASN A 347 -10.79 -17.29 -14.05
N PRO A 348 -10.90 -18.55 -14.53
CA PRO A 348 -11.53 -18.88 -15.81
C PRO A 348 -13.00 -18.48 -15.97
N SER A 349 -13.66 -18.02 -14.89
CA SER A 349 -15.03 -17.48 -14.91
C SER A 349 -15.13 -16.07 -15.51
N ASN A 350 -13.99 -15.40 -15.76
CA ASN A 350 -13.96 -14.03 -16.29
C ASN A 350 -14.22 -13.95 -17.80
N ASP A 351 -14.80 -12.82 -18.21
CA ASP A 351 -15.14 -12.53 -19.59
C ASP A 351 -13.91 -12.01 -20.34
N GLY A 352 -13.52 -12.74 -21.39
CA GLY A 352 -12.35 -12.42 -22.22
C GLY A 352 -12.43 -11.08 -22.94
N GLN A 353 -13.64 -10.57 -23.20
CA GLN A 353 -13.88 -9.36 -24.00
C GLN A 353 -13.94 -8.08 -23.16
N LYS A 354 -13.78 -8.17 -21.84
CA LYS A 354 -13.84 -7.04 -20.91
C LYS A 354 -12.45 -6.52 -20.50
N ALA A 355 -12.46 -5.37 -19.84
CA ALA A 355 -11.31 -4.85 -19.10
C ALA A 355 -11.59 -4.92 -17.58
N TYR A 356 -10.56 -5.25 -16.81
CA TYR A 356 -10.64 -5.43 -15.37
C TYR A 356 -9.60 -4.56 -14.67
N ASN A 357 -9.93 -4.07 -13.48
CA ASN A 357 -8.97 -3.55 -12.53
C ASN A 357 -8.55 -4.68 -11.59
N MET A 358 -7.29 -5.12 -11.70
CA MET A 358 -6.67 -5.97 -10.69
C MET A 358 -6.21 -5.10 -9.52
N TYR A 359 -6.73 -5.39 -8.33
CA TYR A 359 -6.25 -4.86 -7.06
C TYR A 359 -5.38 -5.91 -6.38
N VAL A 360 -4.19 -5.49 -5.94
CA VAL A 360 -3.24 -6.34 -5.21
C VAL A 360 -3.14 -5.83 -3.77
N GLY A 361 -3.52 -6.68 -2.82
CA GLY A 361 -3.50 -6.35 -1.40
C GLY A 361 -2.43 -7.15 -0.64
N GLU A 362 -1.56 -6.47 0.10
CA GLU A 362 -0.70 -7.06 1.14
C GLU A 362 -1.58 -7.66 2.23
N VAL A 363 -1.41 -8.94 2.51
CA VAL A 363 -2.18 -9.67 3.53
C VAL A 363 -1.68 -9.26 4.92
N ILE A 364 -2.56 -8.63 5.69
CA ILE A 364 -2.28 -8.23 7.08
C ILE A 364 -2.69 -9.38 8.00
N LYS A 365 -1.78 -9.79 8.88
CA LYS A 365 -1.95 -10.85 9.88
C LYS A 365 -2.27 -10.26 11.26
#